data_AF-A0AAD9MPV8-F1
#
_entry.id   AF-A0AAD9MPV8-F1
#
_cell.length_a   1.000
_cell.length_b   1.000
_cell.length_c   1.000
_cell.angle_alpha   90.00
_cell.angle_beta   90.00
_cell.angle_gamma   90.00
#
_symmetry.space_group_name_H-M   'P 1'
#
loop_
_entity.id
_entity.type
_entity.pdbx_description
1 polymer ?
#
loop_
_entity_poly.entity_id
_entity_poly.type
_entity_poly.pdbx_seq_one_letter_code
_entity_poly.pdbx_strand_id
1 'polypeptide(L)' 'MKNSGCDNIVAVVMYYKRQSSTTWKKVPINRLTDTKVTLQSVSYDEYDVKLTATNNENITSTSSIVTANFLPSKSVLYT' A
#
# COMPACT_ATOMS: atom_id res chain seq x y z
N MET A 1 -32.20 -1.35 -7.35
CA MET A 1 -31.00 -1.21 -6.50
C MET A 1 -29.88 -0.69 -7.40
N LYS A 2 -29.38 0.53 -7.17
CA LYS A 2 -28.32 1.12 -8.00
C LYS A 2 -27.01 0.39 -7.71
N ASN A 3 -26.59 -0.46 -8.63
CA ASN A 3 -25.28 -1.07 -8.65
C ASN A 3 -24.33 -0.05 -9.31
N SER A 4 -23.73 0.87 -8.55
CA SER A 4 -22.89 1.94 -9.10
C SER A 4 -21.52 2.09 -8.42
N GLY A 5 -21.10 1.16 -7.58
CA GLY A 5 -19.81 1.25 -6.87
C GLY A 5 -18.56 1.00 -7.72
N CYS A 6 -18.67 0.86 -9.04
CA CYS A 6 -17.53 0.98 -9.96
C CYS A 6 -17.48 2.41 -10.51
N ASP A 7 -17.49 3.40 -9.62
CA ASP A 7 -17.13 4.74 -10.02
C ASP A 7 -15.69 4.71 -10.49
N ASN A 8 -15.43 5.32 -11.66
CA ASN A 8 -14.09 5.43 -12.24
C ASN A 8 -13.12 5.94 -11.17
N ILE A 9 -12.31 5.03 -10.63
CA ILE A 9 -11.23 5.36 -9.70
C ILE A 9 -10.28 6.29 -10.45
N VAL A 10 -9.87 7.37 -9.81
CA VAL A 10 -8.92 8.35 -10.38
C VAL A 10 -7.64 8.46 -9.60
N ALA A 11 -7.63 8.01 -8.35
CA ALA A 11 -6.44 7.96 -7.54
C ALA A 11 -6.47 6.74 -6.63
N VAL A 12 -5.31 6.11 -6.47
CA VAL A 12 -5.06 5.13 -5.41
C VAL A 12 -3.81 5.57 -4.68
N VAL A 13 -3.84 5.50 -3.36
CA VAL A 13 -2.70 5.80 -2.50
C VAL A 13 -2.46 4.59 -1.61
N MET A 14 -1.24 4.08 -1.64
CA MET A 14 -0.78 3.10 -0.66
C MET A 14 -0.29 3.82 0.59
N TYR A 15 -0.81 3.39 1.74
CA TYR A 15 -0.34 3.81 3.04
C TYR A 15 0.43 2.67 3.68
N TYR A 16 1.57 2.99 4.30
CA TYR A 16 2.37 2.01 5.03
C TYR A 16 2.97 2.64 6.28
N LYS A 17 3.11 1.85 7.34
CA LYS A 17 3.81 2.24 8.58
C LYS A 17 4.51 1.04 9.18
N ARG A 18 5.59 1.27 9.94
CA ARG A 18 6.10 0.22 10.84
C ARG A 18 5.02 -0.12 11.86
N GLN A 19 4.88 -1.38 12.26
CA GLN A 19 3.89 -1.76 13.27
C GLN A 19 4.10 -1.03 14.60
N SER A 20 5.36 -0.84 14.98
CA SER A 20 5.78 -0.06 16.15
C SER A 20 5.50 1.45 16.04
N SER A 21 5.11 1.95 14.86
CA SER A 21 4.83 3.36 14.63
C SER A 21 3.32 3.63 14.57
N THR A 22 2.95 4.85 14.94
CA THR A 22 1.60 5.41 14.75
C THR A 22 1.48 6.27 13.48
N THR A 23 2.59 6.55 12.81
CA THR A 23 2.66 7.47 11.67
C THR A 23 2.61 6.73 10.35
N TRP A 24 1.57 7.00 9.55
CA TRP A 24 1.44 6.48 8.19
C TRP A 24 2.22 7.30 7.17
N LYS A 25 3.02 6.62 6.35
CA LYS A 25 3.61 7.16 5.12
C LYS A 25 2.68 6.86 3.95
N LYS A 26 2.73 7.67 2.90
CA LYS A 26 1.89 7.54 1.71
C LYS A 26 2.72 7.43 0.42
N VAL A 27 2.27 6.61 -0.52
CA VAL A 27 2.84 6.43 -1.85
C VAL A 27 1.69 6.46 -2.86
N PRO A 28 1.62 7.49 -3.71
CA PRO A 28 0.66 7.52 -4.82
C PRO A 28 0.94 6.38 -5.81
N ILE A 29 -0.13 5.75 -6.28
CA ILE A 29 -0.07 4.79 -7.38
C ILE A 29 -0.22 5.56 -8.68
N ASN A 30 0.86 5.65 -9.46
CA ASN A 30 0.90 6.51 -10.64
C ASN A 30 0.06 6.01 -11.81
N ARG A 31 -0.18 4.69 -11.91
CA ARG A 31 -1.08 4.10 -12.90
C ARG A 31 -2.04 3.13 -12.21
N LEU A 32 -3.33 3.31 -12.41
CA LEU A 32 -4.35 2.48 -11.75
C LEU A 32 -4.35 1.01 -12.21
N THR A 33 -3.69 0.73 -13.34
CA THR A 33 -3.43 -0.63 -13.84
C THR A 33 -2.26 -1.30 -13.13
N ASP A 34 -1.44 -0.56 -12.37
CA ASP A 34 -0.30 -1.12 -11.68
C ASP A 34 -0.79 -1.98 -10.51
N THR A 35 -0.41 -3.24 -10.54
CA THR A 35 -0.69 -4.20 -9.46
C THR A 35 0.47 -4.32 -8.48
N LYS A 36 1.52 -3.50 -8.66
CA LYS A 36 2.77 -3.56 -7.88
C LYS A 36 3.25 -2.15 -7.54
N VAL A 37 3.77 -2.01 -6.34
CA VAL A 37 4.45 -0.80 -5.85
C VAL A 37 5.79 -1.22 -5.30
N THR A 38 6.84 -0.49 -5.67
CA THR A 38 8.17 -0.71 -5.09
C THR A 38 8.43 0.36 -4.04
N LEU A 39 8.67 -0.09 -2.80
CA LEU A 39 9.18 0.77 -1.75
C LEU A 39 10.71 0.70 -1.76
N GLN A 40 11.38 1.84 -1.89
CA GLN A 40 12.84 1.92 -1.82
C GLN A 40 13.31 2.30 -0.42
N SER A 41 14.48 1.81 -0.03
CA SER A 41 15.15 2.17 1.24
C SER A 41 14.29 1.91 2.48
N VAL A 42 13.50 0.84 2.47
CA VAL A 42 12.72 0.39 3.64
C VAL A 42 13.64 -0.38 4.57
N SER A 43 13.54 -0.12 5.86
CA SER A 43 14.28 -0.90 6.86
C SER A 43 13.66 -2.28 7.02
N TYR A 44 14.45 -3.25 7.46
CA TYR A 44 13.96 -4.57 7.83
C TYR A 44 13.13 -4.46 9.12
N ASP A 45 11.82 -4.65 9.00
CA ASP A 45 10.84 -4.57 10.10
C ASP A 45 9.49 -5.16 9.63
N GLU A 46 8.53 -5.21 10.55
CA GLU A 46 7.13 -5.52 10.26
C GLU A 46 6.36 -4.23 9.94
N TYR A 47 5.60 -4.25 8.85
CA TYR A 47 4.87 -3.10 8.34
C TYR A 47 3.40 -3.42 8.17
N ASP A 48 2.55 -2.48 8.58
CA ASP A 48 1.14 -2.47 8.20
C ASP A 48 0.99 -1.69 6.90
N VAL A 49 0.19 -2.22 5.98
CA VAL A 49 -0.09 -1.63 4.66
C VAL A 49 -1.60 -1.59 4.42
N LYS A 50 -2.09 -0.51 3.82
CA LYS A 50 -3.48 -0.40 3.33
C LYS A 50 -3.53 0.46 2.06
N LEU A 51 -4.57 0.31 1.26
CA LEU A 51 -4.83 1.12 0.09
C LEU A 51 -6.05 2.00 0.33
N THR A 52 -6.02 3.23 -0.16
CA THR A 52 -7.20 4.08 -0.27
C THR A 52 -7.40 4.44 -1.73
N ALA A 53 -8.58 4.17 -2.26
CA ALA A 53 -9.00 4.55 -3.59
C ALA A 53 -9.95 5.76 -3.52
N THR A 54 -9.89 6.63 -4.53
CA THR A 54 -10.73 7.81 -4.66
C THR A 54 -11.35 7.82 -6.05
N ASN A 55 -12.66 8.04 -6.14
CA ASN A 55 -13.38 8.17 -7.41
C ASN A 55 -13.47 9.64 -7.88
N ASN A 56 -14.05 9.87 -9.06
CA ASN A 56 -14.29 11.22 -9.61
C ASN A 56 -15.15 12.14 -8.72
N GLU A 57 -15.92 11.59 -7.78
CA GLU A 57 -16.78 12.34 -6.85
C GLU A 57 -16.06 12.65 -5.53
N ASN A 58 -14.75 12.37 -5.44
CA ASN A 58 -13.95 12.46 -4.21
C ASN A 58 -14.42 11.53 -3.07
N ILE A 59 -15.23 10.51 -3.38
CA ILE A 59 -15.59 9.47 -2.42
C ILE A 59 -14.39 8.54 -2.25
N THR A 60 -14.05 8.24 -1.00
CA THR A 60 -12.91 7.39 -0.66
C THR A 60 -13.36 6.05 -0.09
N SER A 61 -12.63 4.99 -0.45
CA SER A 61 -12.76 3.67 0.16
C SER A 61 -11.37 3.17 0.55
N THR A 62 -11.25 2.59 1.75
CA THR A 62 -9.98 2.09 2.28
C THR A 62 -10.06 0.59 2.49
N SER A 63 -9.03 -0.13 2.06
CA SER A 63 -8.92 -1.58 2.22
C SER A 63 -8.69 -1.98 3.67
N SER A 64 -8.86 -3.26 3.96
CA SER A 64 -8.29 -3.89 5.15
C SER A 64 -6.78 -3.68 5.23
N ILE A 65 -6.23 -3.72 6.44
CA ILE A 65 -4.79 -3.68 6.69
C ILE A 65 -4.21 -5.07 6.44
N VAL A 66 -3.07 -5.11 5.75
CA VAL A 66 -2.24 -6.31 5.55
C VAL A 66 -0.88 -6.07 6.22
N THR A 67 -0.37 -7.06 6.94
CA THR A 67 0.96 -7.02 7.54
C THR A 67 1.99 -7.66 6.60
N ALA A 68 3.11 -6.97 6.39
CA ALA A 68 4.22 -7.41 5.56
C ALA A 68 5.53 -7.36 6.34
N ASN A 69 6.30 -8.44 6.28
CA ASN A 69 7.56 -8.58 7.00
C ASN A 69 8.73 -8.44 6.03
N PHE A 70 9.51 -7.38 6.19
CA PHE A 70 10.71 -7.15 5.39
C PHE A 70 11.91 -7.74 6.12
N LEU A 71 12.37 -8.89 5.65
CA LEU A 71 13.51 -9.60 6.24
C LEU A 71 14.79 -9.28 5.48
N PRO A 72 15.95 -9.24 6.16
CA PRO A 72 17.23 -9.22 5.47
C PRO A 72 17.33 -10.46 4.59
N SER A 73 17.78 -10.29 3.34
CA SER A 73 18.15 -11.44 2.53
C SER A 73 19.22 -12.22 3.28
N LYS A 74 18.99 -13.51 3.57
CA LYS A 74 20.05 -14.37 4.09
C LYS A 74 21.19 -14.36 3.08
N SER A 75 22.29 -13.69 3.39
CA SER A 75 23.55 -13.88 2.67
C SER A 75 24.00 -15.30 2.95
N VAL A 76 23.76 -16.21 2.01
CA VAL A 76 24.37 -17.53 2.04
C VAL A 76 25.86 -17.31 1.74
N LEU A 77 26.67 -17.28 2.79
CA LEU A 77 28.12 -17.33 2.67
C LEU A 77 28.46 -18.75 2.22
N TYR A 78 28.90 -18.90 0.96
CA TYR A 78 29.62 -20.10 0.54
C TYR A 78 31.05 -19.96 1.11
N THR A 79 31.34 -20.68 2.18
CA THR A 79 32.71 -20.96 2.64
C THR A 79 33.24 -22.20 1.98
#